data_AF-A0A1L6TCA0-F1
#
_entry.id   AF-A0A1L6TCA0-F1
#
_cell.length_a   1.000
_cell.length_b   1.000
_cell.length_c   1.000
_cell.angle_alpha   90.00
_cell.angle_beta   90.00
_cell.angle_gamma   90.00
#
_symmetry.space_group_name_H-M   'P 1'
#
loop_
_entity.id
_entity.type
_entity.pdbx_description
1 polymer ?
#
loop_
_entity_poly.entity_id
_entity_poly.type
_entity_poly.pdbx_seq_one_letter_code
_entity_poly.pdbx_strand_id
1 'polypeptide(L)'
;MPYTLSINDRSYLRAKKYLIDLISGEVVPGARLKHLIDKDGVILAELQPYQFLELLANTKAKGIFAESQVYCDGRDWNKAEAMILSDLVTEVDVSIFDNGIHDRRLPSFQAYEPPHQGKLLFVSAPLFRNDRTKITPDLYECTTNKKFDQDKYNHLIERRLLPAFAHLQESFRRTGKKYLFTIPGWGCGQFAGKRQGKMGKRFQIALQTFLANHSELGDSIAAIYYDPYSECEQSDQEIHGIPFYTRPLAHRTTTNPKPQLCPVSEYLDGAYQDCQLATLVAADAFSHAGTDFFRLSRKTDEGVKAAATDSMTQLSGIAGQYDKTSGKYLPLENTTWRRLFKRENFKLSFETATVCSSDGRVIPIRDYEGQACNHRFAKRCLLIDLIQKSEQLVQYWGGKKVPGKLAQELIIDSSIKLPDSIANALENREIMQHIDNDTVSPEQFEKHLYDALKTAINDRAKKTKGRHTKTTLFYQSIIEQPATNQVQTRHLNKACITP
;
A
#
# COMPACT_ATOMS: atom_id res chain seq x y z
N MET A 1 19.47 -7.27 8.46
CA MET A 1 19.78 -6.55 7.18
C MET A 1 19.52 -5.06 7.39
N PRO A 2 20.26 -4.14 6.78
CA PRO A 2 20.10 -2.69 6.99
C PRO A 2 18.95 -2.08 6.15
N TYR A 3 17.84 -2.81 6.03
CA TYR A 3 16.58 -2.32 5.48
C TYR A 3 15.42 -2.75 6.38
N THR A 4 14.31 -2.03 6.29
CA THR A 4 13.06 -2.37 6.97
C THR A 4 11.95 -2.52 5.94
N LEU A 5 11.11 -3.54 6.11
CA LEU A 5 9.89 -3.71 5.32
C LEU A 5 8.69 -3.30 6.16
N SER A 6 7.76 -2.56 5.56
CA SER A 6 6.54 -2.15 6.24
C SER A 6 5.32 -2.32 5.35
N ILE A 7 4.17 -2.54 5.98
CA ILE A 7 2.88 -2.72 5.29
C ILE A 7 1.77 -2.09 6.13
N ASN A 8 0.74 -1.55 5.49
CA ASN A 8 -0.45 -1.09 6.20
C ASN A 8 -1.27 -2.28 6.76
N ASP A 9 -1.88 -2.09 7.92
CA ASP A 9 -2.75 -3.07 8.59
C ASP A 9 -3.83 -3.68 7.70
N ARG A 10 -4.50 -2.87 6.87
CA ARG A 10 -5.53 -3.37 5.94
C ARG A 10 -4.93 -4.34 4.93
N SER A 11 -3.71 -4.10 4.48
CA SER A 11 -3.01 -4.95 3.52
C SER A 11 -2.39 -6.19 4.17
N TYR A 12 -1.98 -6.09 5.44
CA TYR A 12 -1.64 -7.26 6.26
C TYR A 12 -2.85 -8.19 6.43
N LEU A 13 -4.01 -7.64 6.80
CA LEU A 13 -5.25 -8.42 6.95
C LEU A 13 -5.70 -9.02 5.61
N ARG A 14 -5.50 -8.31 4.50
CA ARG A 14 -5.74 -8.86 3.15
C ARG A 14 -4.84 -10.08 2.89
N ALA A 15 -3.58 -10.04 3.28
CA ALA A 15 -2.67 -11.18 3.15
C ALA A 15 -3.09 -12.36 4.03
N LYS A 16 -3.49 -12.10 5.28
CA LYS A 16 -4.06 -13.11 6.17
C LYS A 16 -5.29 -13.78 5.57
N LYS A 17 -6.25 -12.99 5.07
CA LYS A 17 -7.42 -13.53 4.39
C LYS A 17 -7.03 -14.37 3.18
N TYR A 18 -6.13 -13.86 2.34
CA TYR A 18 -5.69 -14.58 1.15
C TYR A 18 -5.03 -15.93 1.48
N LEU A 19 -4.26 -16.00 2.58
CA LEU A 19 -3.72 -17.26 3.09
C LEU A 19 -4.83 -18.25 3.48
N ILE A 20 -5.86 -17.81 4.20
CA ILE A 20 -7.01 -18.65 4.57
C ILE A 20 -7.76 -19.16 3.34
N ASP A 21 -7.97 -18.28 2.35
CA ASP A 21 -8.64 -18.63 1.09
C ASP A 21 -7.81 -19.67 0.30
N LEU A 22 -6.47 -19.59 0.34
CA LEU A 22 -5.57 -20.58 -0.26
C LEU A 22 -5.64 -21.94 0.45
N ILE A 23 -5.63 -21.94 1.79
CA ILE A 23 -5.71 -23.17 2.61
C ILE A 23 -7.03 -23.89 2.38
N SER A 24 -8.13 -23.14 2.27
CA SER A 24 -9.47 -23.68 2.02
C SER A 24 -9.72 -24.09 0.56
N GLY A 25 -8.84 -23.70 -0.37
CA GLY A 25 -8.99 -23.96 -1.79
C GLY A 25 -10.02 -23.06 -2.49
N GLU A 26 -10.48 -21.98 -1.85
CA GLU A 26 -11.38 -20.98 -2.46
C GLU A 26 -10.68 -20.19 -3.56
N VAL A 27 -9.36 -20.03 -3.47
CA VAL A 27 -8.53 -19.35 -4.47
C VAL A 27 -7.31 -20.18 -4.85
N VAL A 28 -6.78 -19.92 -6.04
CA VAL A 28 -5.58 -20.59 -6.57
C VAL A 28 -4.43 -19.57 -6.59
N PRO A 29 -3.22 -19.97 -6.12
CA PRO A 29 -2.07 -19.08 -6.16
C PRO A 29 -1.63 -18.79 -7.60
N GLY A 30 -1.10 -17.59 -7.82
CA GLY A 30 -0.41 -17.27 -9.06
C GLY A 30 0.82 -18.16 -9.27
N ALA A 31 1.21 -18.35 -10.53
CA ALA A 31 2.26 -19.29 -10.91
C ALA A 31 3.59 -19.09 -10.16
N ARG A 32 3.94 -17.86 -9.79
CA ARG A 32 5.19 -17.57 -9.07
C ARG A 32 5.12 -17.97 -7.60
N LEU A 33 3.99 -17.70 -6.94
CA LEU A 33 3.76 -18.16 -5.56
C LEU A 33 3.68 -19.69 -5.54
N LYS A 34 2.91 -20.27 -6.46
CA LYS A 34 2.83 -21.73 -6.63
C LYS A 34 4.21 -22.37 -6.79
N HIS A 35 5.05 -21.79 -7.64
CA HIS A 35 6.40 -22.31 -7.83
C HIS A 35 7.23 -22.34 -6.54
N LEU A 36 7.16 -21.29 -5.72
CA LEU A 36 7.89 -21.27 -4.43
C LEU A 36 7.30 -22.28 -3.44
N ILE A 37 5.97 -22.41 -3.37
CA ILE A 37 5.30 -23.40 -2.52
C ILE A 37 5.75 -24.80 -2.90
N ASP A 38 5.67 -25.16 -4.18
CA ASP A 38 6.01 -26.50 -4.67
C ASP A 38 7.51 -26.80 -4.51
N LYS A 39 8.38 -25.82 -4.84
CA LYS A 39 9.83 -25.98 -4.81
C LYS A 39 10.37 -26.16 -3.39
N ASP A 40 9.88 -25.35 -2.46
CA ASP A 40 10.39 -25.32 -1.08
C ASP A 40 9.55 -26.24 -0.16
N GLY A 41 8.55 -26.97 -0.69
CA GLY A 41 7.73 -27.91 0.07
C GLY A 41 6.87 -27.26 1.15
N VAL A 42 6.42 -26.03 0.91
CA VAL A 42 5.76 -25.19 1.93
C VAL A 42 4.36 -25.73 2.25
N ILE A 43 4.08 -25.92 3.54
CA ILE A 43 2.75 -26.26 4.05
C ILE A 43 2.06 -24.97 4.50
N LEU A 44 1.14 -24.46 3.67
CA LEU A 44 0.47 -23.17 3.92
C LEU A 44 -0.25 -23.11 5.28
N ALA A 45 -0.84 -24.23 5.73
CA ALA A 45 -1.56 -24.31 7.00
C ALA A 45 -0.67 -24.13 8.24
N GLU A 46 0.65 -24.24 8.09
CA GLU A 46 1.62 -24.05 9.18
C GLU A 46 2.19 -22.62 9.22
N LEU A 47 1.92 -21.81 8.20
CA LEU A 47 2.44 -20.45 8.12
C LEU A 47 1.61 -19.49 8.97
N GLN A 48 2.30 -18.68 9.76
CA GLN A 48 1.74 -17.42 10.27
C GLN A 48 1.62 -16.40 9.12
N PRO A 49 0.70 -15.43 9.19
CA PRO A 49 0.47 -14.49 8.09
C PRO A 49 1.70 -13.68 7.69
N TYR A 50 2.59 -13.35 8.63
CA TYR A 50 3.83 -12.65 8.31
C TYR A 50 4.83 -13.53 7.54
N GLN A 51 4.88 -14.85 7.83
CA GLN A 51 5.70 -15.80 7.08
C GLN A 51 5.16 -16.00 5.67
N PHE A 52 3.83 -15.99 5.52
CA PHE A 52 3.19 -16.00 4.22
C PHE A 52 3.48 -14.72 3.42
N LEU A 53 3.44 -13.54 4.06
CA LEU A 53 3.84 -12.28 3.44
C LEU A 53 5.29 -12.31 2.97
N GLU A 54 6.20 -12.86 3.77
CA GLU A 54 7.60 -13.05 3.40
C GLU A 54 7.74 -13.97 2.18
N LEU A 55 7.04 -15.10 2.16
CA LEU A 55 7.00 -16.01 1.02
C LEU A 55 6.49 -15.30 -0.25
N LEU A 56 5.39 -14.54 -0.13
CA LEU A 56 4.80 -13.79 -1.23
C LEU A 56 5.75 -12.69 -1.73
N ALA A 57 6.36 -11.90 -0.84
CA ALA A 57 7.33 -10.87 -1.21
C ALA A 57 8.53 -11.46 -1.97
N ASN A 58 8.96 -12.67 -1.61
CA ASN A 58 10.06 -13.38 -2.28
C ASN A 58 9.73 -13.89 -3.69
N THR A 59 8.48 -13.80 -4.14
CA THR A 59 8.10 -14.07 -5.54
C THR A 59 8.54 -12.96 -6.51
N LYS A 60 8.83 -11.76 -5.98
CA LYS A 60 9.26 -10.57 -6.75
C LYS A 60 10.49 -10.87 -7.60
N ALA A 61 10.51 -10.31 -8.81
CA ALA A 61 11.56 -10.47 -9.79
C ALA A 61 12.75 -9.53 -9.51
N LYS A 62 13.93 -9.90 -9.99
CA LYS A 62 15.14 -9.07 -9.91
C LYS A 62 15.20 -8.18 -11.16
N GLY A 63 14.24 -7.27 -11.25
CA GLY A 63 14.00 -6.36 -12.39
C GLY A 63 13.01 -6.91 -13.42
N ILE A 64 11.79 -6.36 -13.41
CA ILE A 64 10.70 -6.61 -14.36
C ILE A 64 10.00 -5.28 -14.71
N PHE A 65 9.49 -5.13 -15.93
CA PHE A 65 8.66 -3.98 -16.31
C PHE A 65 7.19 -4.27 -15.99
N ALA A 66 6.72 -3.78 -14.85
CA ALA A 66 5.36 -4.01 -14.34
C ALA A 66 4.26 -3.70 -15.36
N GLU A 67 4.43 -2.64 -16.15
CA GLU A 67 3.46 -2.15 -17.12
C GLU A 67 3.35 -2.99 -18.40
N SER A 68 4.31 -3.87 -18.67
CA SER A 68 4.38 -4.59 -19.96
C SER A 68 4.69 -6.08 -19.86
N GLN A 69 5.22 -6.55 -18.74
CA GLN A 69 5.66 -7.94 -18.55
C GLN A 69 4.77 -8.73 -17.59
N VAL A 70 3.86 -8.06 -16.87
CA VAL A 70 3.03 -8.69 -15.84
C VAL A 70 1.58 -8.88 -16.33
N TYR A 71 0.93 -9.97 -15.95
CA TYR A 71 -0.45 -10.30 -16.30
C TYR A 71 -1.46 -10.01 -15.17
N CYS A 72 -1.10 -10.30 -13.91
CA CYS A 72 -1.99 -10.15 -12.74
C CYS A 72 -3.25 -11.04 -12.77
N ASP A 73 -3.26 -12.13 -13.54
CA ASP A 73 -4.40 -13.05 -13.71
C ASP A 73 -4.12 -14.49 -13.26
N GLY A 74 -2.97 -14.71 -12.60
CA GLY A 74 -2.52 -16.02 -12.12
C GLY A 74 -1.42 -16.65 -12.99
N ARG A 75 -1.21 -16.18 -14.23
CA ARG A 75 -0.07 -16.62 -15.05
C ARG A 75 1.29 -16.24 -14.46
N ASP A 76 1.34 -15.16 -13.68
CA ASP A 76 2.47 -14.77 -12.86
C ASP A 76 2.04 -14.59 -11.40
N TRP A 77 1.39 -13.48 -11.11
CA TRP A 77 0.67 -13.19 -9.89
C TRP A 77 -0.82 -13.11 -10.23
N ASN A 78 -1.69 -13.41 -9.29
CA ASN A 78 -3.11 -13.06 -9.43
C ASN A 78 -3.40 -11.65 -8.89
N LYS A 79 -4.67 -11.22 -8.98
CA LYS A 79 -5.09 -9.89 -8.54
C LYS A 79 -4.83 -9.65 -7.05
N ALA A 80 -5.14 -10.63 -6.19
CA ALA A 80 -4.98 -10.49 -4.74
C ALA A 80 -3.51 -10.35 -4.36
N GLU A 81 -2.65 -11.20 -4.92
CA GLU A 81 -1.19 -11.15 -4.75
C GLU A 81 -0.63 -9.80 -5.20
N ALA A 82 -1.03 -9.32 -6.37
CA ALA A 82 -0.59 -8.02 -6.88
C ALA A 82 -1.00 -6.86 -5.95
N MET A 83 -2.22 -6.88 -5.42
CA MET A 83 -2.68 -5.85 -4.48
C MET A 83 -1.90 -5.86 -3.16
N ILE A 84 -1.58 -7.05 -2.63
CA ILE A 84 -0.77 -7.17 -1.40
C ILE A 84 0.66 -6.67 -1.65
N LEU A 85 1.29 -7.14 -2.73
CA LEU A 85 2.67 -6.80 -3.08
C LEU A 85 2.89 -5.30 -3.37
N SER A 86 1.85 -4.63 -3.88
CA SER A 86 1.91 -3.20 -4.19
C SER A 86 1.84 -2.31 -2.95
N ASP A 87 1.45 -2.85 -1.80
CA ASP A 87 1.31 -2.09 -0.56
C ASP A 87 2.49 -2.32 0.39
N LEU A 88 3.53 -3.05 -0.06
CA LEU A 88 4.80 -3.19 0.66
C LEU A 88 5.68 -1.97 0.44
N VAL A 89 6.27 -1.49 1.53
CA VAL A 89 7.27 -0.43 1.56
C VAL A 89 8.61 -1.03 1.94
N THR A 90 9.69 -0.59 1.28
CA THR A 90 11.07 -0.91 1.67
C THR A 90 11.82 0.37 2.01
N GLU A 91 12.44 0.38 3.18
CA GLU A 91 13.12 1.55 3.71
C GLU A 91 14.59 1.26 3.90
N VAL A 92 15.43 2.19 3.47
CA VAL A 92 16.88 1.97 3.43
C VAL A 92 17.59 3.28 3.74
N ASP A 93 18.47 3.26 4.75
CA ASP A 93 19.42 4.34 4.97
C ASP A 93 20.56 4.21 3.96
N VAL A 94 20.95 5.31 3.32
CA VAL A 94 21.87 5.30 2.19
C VAL A 94 22.89 6.43 2.25
N SER A 95 24.05 6.15 1.65
CA SER A 95 24.96 7.18 1.17
C SER A 95 24.57 7.61 -0.24
N ILE A 96 24.48 8.92 -0.46
CA ILE A 96 24.07 9.55 -1.72
C ILE A 96 25.30 10.14 -2.40
N PHE A 97 25.57 9.68 -3.62
CA PHE A 97 26.77 10.00 -4.39
C PHE A 97 26.52 10.96 -5.56
N ASP A 98 25.28 11.13 -5.99
CA ASP A 98 24.89 12.15 -6.97
C ASP A 98 23.48 12.68 -6.71
N ASN A 99 23.16 13.80 -7.36
CA ASN A 99 21.89 14.51 -7.14
C ASN A 99 20.64 13.84 -7.72
N GLY A 100 20.76 12.69 -8.39
CA GLY A 100 19.62 11.91 -8.89
C GLY A 100 19.05 12.42 -10.21
N ILE A 101 19.77 13.24 -10.98
CA ILE A 101 19.34 13.60 -12.34
C ILE A 101 19.44 12.40 -13.28
N HIS A 102 18.42 12.15 -14.10
CA HIS A 102 18.35 10.99 -15.00
C HIS A 102 19.49 10.90 -16.02
N ASP A 103 19.80 11.99 -16.71
CA ASP A 103 20.85 12.05 -17.74
C ASP A 103 22.09 12.76 -17.19
N ARG A 104 23.14 11.99 -16.91
CA ARG A 104 24.41 12.49 -16.38
C ARG A 104 25.16 13.46 -17.31
N ARG A 105 24.73 13.56 -18.57
CA ARG A 105 25.32 14.51 -19.54
C ARG A 105 24.78 15.91 -19.37
N LEU A 106 23.71 16.08 -18.60
CA LEU A 106 23.14 17.40 -18.32
C LEU A 106 24.10 18.19 -17.43
N PRO A 107 24.29 19.51 -17.68
CA PRO A 107 25.15 20.36 -16.86
C PRO A 107 24.75 20.41 -15.39
N SER A 108 23.49 20.14 -15.09
CA SER A 108 22.95 20.09 -13.73
C SER A 108 23.32 18.81 -12.98
N PHE A 109 23.87 17.77 -13.61
CA PHE A 109 24.34 16.57 -12.92
C PHE A 109 25.52 16.91 -12.00
N GLN A 110 25.44 16.46 -10.76
CA GLN A 110 26.48 16.71 -9.76
C GLN A 110 26.71 15.46 -8.94
N ALA A 111 27.96 15.00 -8.90
CA ALA A 111 28.42 13.97 -7.99
C ALA A 111 28.98 14.62 -6.71
N TYR A 112 28.84 13.93 -5.58
CA TYR A 112 29.27 14.41 -4.26
C TYR A 112 30.51 13.65 -3.78
N GLU A 113 31.42 14.40 -3.18
CA GLU A 113 32.61 13.88 -2.49
C GLU A 113 32.95 14.81 -1.31
N PRO A 114 32.80 14.36 -0.05
CA PRO A 114 32.25 13.05 0.35
C PRO A 114 30.76 12.91 0.00
N PRO A 115 30.21 11.68 -0.12
CA PRO A 115 28.78 11.47 -0.22
C PRO A 115 28.06 11.95 1.04
N HIS A 116 26.81 12.38 0.91
CA HIS A 116 25.99 12.75 2.07
C HIS A 116 24.98 11.65 2.41
N GLN A 117 24.43 11.69 3.62
CA GLN A 117 23.48 10.69 4.10
C GLN A 117 22.04 11.05 3.72
N GLY A 118 21.21 10.03 3.56
CA GLY A 118 19.76 10.18 3.37
C GLY A 118 19.04 8.84 3.54
N LYS A 119 17.72 8.87 3.39
CA LYS A 119 16.86 7.68 3.45
C LYS A 119 16.06 7.54 2.16
N LEU A 120 16.02 6.34 1.59
CA LEU A 120 15.13 6.00 0.47
C LEU A 120 13.94 5.18 0.96
N LEU A 121 12.75 5.56 0.49
CA LEU A 121 11.48 4.90 0.79
C LEU A 121 10.91 4.35 -0.52
N PHE A 122 11.15 3.07 -0.81
CA PHE A 122 10.64 2.39 -2.01
C PHE A 122 9.18 2.01 -1.80
N VAL A 123 8.28 2.77 -2.43
CA VAL A 123 6.83 2.55 -2.36
C VAL A 123 6.30 2.35 -3.77
N SER A 124 5.54 1.28 -4.00
CA SER A 124 5.05 0.96 -5.33
C SER A 124 4.07 2.00 -5.86
N ALA A 125 4.47 2.69 -6.93
CA ALA A 125 3.64 3.65 -7.63
C ALA A 125 2.37 2.99 -8.18
N PRO A 126 1.21 3.68 -8.17
CA PRO A 126 -0.01 3.17 -8.77
C PRO A 126 0.18 2.79 -10.24
N LEU A 127 -0.15 1.55 -10.58
CA LEU A 127 0.02 1.01 -11.93
C LEU A 127 -1.31 1.13 -12.70
N PHE A 128 -1.43 2.07 -13.63
CA PHE A 128 -2.63 2.27 -14.47
C PHE A 128 -2.47 1.83 -15.93
N ARG A 129 -1.30 1.30 -16.27
CA ARG A 129 -0.98 0.71 -17.56
C ARG A 129 -0.61 -0.75 -17.37
N ASN A 130 -1.24 -1.61 -18.17
CA ASN A 130 -0.78 -2.98 -18.35
C ASN A 130 -1.00 -3.38 -19.80
N ASP A 131 0.09 -3.67 -20.52
CA ASP A 131 0.02 -3.97 -21.94
C ASP A 131 -0.55 -5.37 -22.23
N ARG A 132 -0.56 -6.26 -21.23
CA ARG A 132 -1.04 -7.64 -21.32
C ARG A 132 -2.54 -7.76 -21.13
N THR A 133 -3.08 -7.27 -20.02
CA THR A 133 -4.49 -7.45 -19.62
C THR A 133 -5.31 -6.18 -19.71
N LYS A 134 -4.68 -5.02 -19.97
CA LYS A 134 -5.29 -3.67 -20.09
C LYS A 134 -5.93 -3.11 -18.82
N ILE A 135 -6.32 -3.96 -17.87
CA ILE A 135 -6.83 -3.56 -16.56
C ILE A 135 -5.90 -4.06 -15.47
N THR A 136 -5.49 -3.15 -14.60
CA THR A 136 -4.67 -3.45 -13.43
C THR A 136 -5.53 -3.47 -12.17
N PRO A 137 -5.07 -4.12 -11.08
CA PRO A 137 -5.75 -4.03 -9.79
C PRO A 137 -5.96 -2.58 -9.34
N ASP A 138 -4.94 -1.73 -9.47
CA ASP A 138 -5.01 -0.31 -9.07
C ASP A 138 -5.99 0.48 -9.94
N LEU A 139 -6.03 0.23 -11.25
CA LEU A 139 -6.99 0.88 -12.13
C LEU A 139 -8.41 0.47 -11.80
N TYR A 140 -8.62 -0.82 -11.50
CA TYR A 140 -9.91 -1.33 -11.07
C TYR A 140 -10.36 -0.67 -9.76
N GLU A 141 -9.46 -0.55 -8.79
CA GLU A 141 -9.73 0.11 -7.51
C GLU A 141 -10.05 1.61 -7.69
N CYS A 142 -9.28 2.32 -8.52
CA CYS A 142 -9.43 3.76 -8.74
C CYS A 142 -10.48 4.13 -9.79
N THR A 143 -11.40 3.23 -10.14
CA THR A 143 -12.42 3.48 -11.17
C THR A 143 -13.83 3.21 -10.63
N THR A 144 -14.73 4.17 -10.86
CA THR A 144 -16.18 4.03 -10.59
C THR A 144 -16.94 4.36 -11.85
N ASN A 145 -17.85 3.48 -12.29
CA ASN A 145 -18.61 3.67 -13.54
C ASN A 145 -17.73 4.01 -14.76
N LYS A 146 -16.59 3.31 -14.90
CA LYS A 146 -15.58 3.52 -15.96
C LYS A 146 -14.88 4.89 -15.95
N LYS A 147 -15.08 5.70 -14.90
CA LYS A 147 -14.39 6.98 -14.70
C LYS A 147 -13.39 6.86 -13.56
N PHE A 148 -12.28 7.57 -13.70
CA PHE A 148 -11.29 7.65 -12.62
C PHE A 148 -11.91 8.36 -11.41
N ASP A 149 -11.75 7.76 -10.24
CA ASP A 149 -12.34 8.18 -8.98
C ASP A 149 -11.21 8.71 -8.08
N GLN A 150 -11.25 10.02 -7.79
CA GLN A 150 -10.19 10.68 -7.03
C GLN A 150 -10.19 10.25 -5.56
N ASP A 151 -11.35 9.98 -4.95
CA ASP A 151 -11.43 9.62 -3.54
C ASP A 151 -10.88 8.21 -3.32
N LYS A 152 -11.21 7.28 -4.23
CA LYS A 152 -10.59 5.94 -4.22
C LYS A 152 -9.10 5.99 -4.47
N TYR A 153 -8.63 6.89 -5.33
CA TYR A 153 -7.21 7.13 -5.51
C TYR A 153 -6.57 7.68 -4.24
N ASN A 154 -7.20 8.63 -3.54
CA ASN A 154 -6.70 9.15 -2.27
C ASN A 154 -6.52 8.02 -1.24
N HIS A 155 -7.49 7.12 -1.11
CA HIS A 155 -7.38 5.95 -0.22
C HIS A 155 -6.29 4.96 -0.62
N LEU A 156 -6.09 4.75 -1.93
CA LEU A 156 -4.97 3.93 -2.43
C LEU A 156 -3.63 4.55 -2.03
N ILE A 157 -3.49 5.86 -2.22
CA ILE A 157 -2.28 6.61 -1.92
C ILE A 157 -2.00 6.62 -0.41
N GLU A 158 -3.00 6.92 0.41
CA GLU A 158 -2.92 6.89 1.87
C GLU A 158 -2.45 5.52 2.37
N ARG A 159 -3.09 4.43 1.90
CA ARG A 159 -2.73 3.06 2.29
C ARG A 159 -1.26 2.72 2.02
N ARG A 160 -0.69 3.24 0.93
CA ARG A 160 0.69 2.97 0.53
C ARG A 160 1.72 3.91 1.16
N LEU A 161 1.35 5.17 1.39
CA LEU A 161 2.27 6.16 1.95
C LEU A 161 2.31 6.14 3.48
N LEU A 162 1.21 5.81 4.15
CA LEU A 162 1.14 5.84 5.61
C LEU A 162 2.27 5.07 6.30
N PRO A 163 2.62 3.83 5.89
CA PRO A 163 3.75 3.12 6.50
C PRO A 163 5.08 3.90 6.38
N ALA A 164 5.36 4.46 5.21
CA ALA A 164 6.60 5.21 4.96
C ALA A 164 6.70 6.46 5.85
N PHE A 165 5.60 7.19 6.03
CA PHE A 165 5.55 8.36 6.90
C PHE A 165 5.62 7.99 8.39
N ALA A 166 4.96 6.91 8.82
CA ALA A 166 5.00 6.42 10.20
C ALA A 166 6.42 6.04 10.63
N HIS A 167 7.22 5.49 9.72
CA HIS A 167 8.64 5.22 9.99
C HIS A 167 9.50 6.46 10.10
N LEU A 168 9.22 7.51 9.33
CA LEU A 168 9.88 8.81 9.51
C LEU A 168 9.54 9.40 10.89
N GLN A 169 8.29 9.28 11.35
CA GLN A 169 7.91 9.65 12.71
C GLN A 169 8.69 8.84 13.76
N GLU A 170 8.81 7.53 13.60
CA GLU A 170 9.53 6.69 14.56
C GLU A 170 11.03 6.98 14.56
N SER A 171 11.60 7.31 13.41
CA SER A 171 12.97 7.82 13.36
C SER A 171 13.11 9.16 14.06
N PHE A 172 12.17 10.10 13.84
CA PHE A 172 12.14 11.39 14.53
C PHE A 172 12.05 11.22 16.07
N ARG A 173 11.22 10.31 16.58
CA ARG A 173 11.14 10.01 18.03
C ARG A 173 12.48 9.57 18.61
N ARG A 174 13.29 8.84 17.82
CA ARG A 174 14.61 8.35 18.23
C ARG A 174 15.72 9.39 18.11
N THR A 175 15.68 10.24 17.09
CA THR A 175 16.79 11.17 16.76
C THR A 175 16.51 12.63 17.10
N GLY A 176 15.26 13.00 17.29
CA GLY A 176 14.80 14.39 17.41
C GLY A 176 14.94 15.22 16.11
N LYS A 177 15.31 14.60 14.98
CA LYS A 177 15.57 15.30 13.72
C LYS A 177 14.40 15.16 12.75
N LYS A 178 13.87 16.29 12.30
CA LYS A 178 12.81 16.32 11.28
C LYS A 178 13.36 16.02 9.89
N TYR A 179 12.47 15.64 8.98
CA TYR A 179 12.79 15.33 7.60
C TYR A 179 12.33 16.41 6.62
N LEU A 180 13.22 16.80 5.70
CA LEU A 180 12.81 17.29 4.39
C LEU A 180 12.50 16.07 3.53
N PHE A 181 11.25 15.92 3.11
CA PHE A 181 10.81 14.74 2.35
C PHE A 181 10.63 15.09 0.87
N THR A 182 11.53 14.61 0.01
CA THR A 182 11.45 14.80 -1.43
C THR A 182 10.61 13.69 -2.08
N ILE A 183 9.66 14.10 -2.92
CA ILE A 183 8.69 13.21 -3.54
C ILE A 183 8.67 13.47 -5.06
N PRO A 184 8.96 12.47 -5.91
CA PRO A 184 8.94 12.64 -7.36
C PRO A 184 7.51 12.54 -7.90
N GLY A 185 7.34 12.70 -9.22
CA GLY A 185 6.14 12.30 -9.95
C GLY A 185 5.84 10.81 -9.79
N TRP A 186 5.09 10.45 -8.76
CA TRP A 186 4.80 9.06 -8.40
C TRP A 186 3.69 8.47 -9.28
N GLY A 187 4.01 7.44 -10.08
CA GLY A 187 3.07 6.84 -11.03
C GLY A 187 2.71 7.72 -12.23
N CYS A 188 3.46 8.80 -12.47
CA CYS A 188 3.16 9.79 -13.52
C CYS A 188 3.78 9.44 -14.89
N GLY A 189 4.82 8.59 -14.90
CA GLY A 189 5.50 8.12 -16.11
C GLY A 189 4.76 7.00 -16.84
N GLN A 190 5.47 5.94 -17.23
CA GLN A 190 4.90 4.82 -17.99
C GLN A 190 3.69 4.16 -17.30
N PHE A 191 3.68 4.13 -15.96
CA PHE A 191 2.61 3.54 -15.17
C PHE A 191 1.27 4.27 -15.31
N ALA A 192 1.25 5.56 -15.66
CA ALA A 192 0.00 6.30 -15.89
C ALA A 192 -0.73 5.83 -17.17
N GLY A 193 -0.02 5.25 -18.13
CA GLY A 193 -0.58 4.87 -19.43
C GLY A 193 -1.28 6.04 -20.12
N LYS A 194 -2.56 5.87 -20.48
CA LYS A 194 -3.38 6.93 -21.12
C LYS A 194 -3.62 8.17 -20.24
N ARG A 195 -3.15 8.18 -18.99
CA ARG A 195 -3.33 9.26 -18.02
C ARG A 195 -2.07 10.11 -17.80
N GLN A 196 -0.98 9.84 -18.54
CA GLN A 196 0.22 10.69 -18.53
C GLN A 196 -0.15 12.16 -18.75
N GLY A 197 0.50 13.07 -18.03
CA GLY A 197 0.21 14.51 -18.09
C GLY A 197 -0.98 14.95 -17.23
N LYS A 198 -1.65 14.03 -16.53
CA LYS A 198 -2.73 14.33 -15.57
C LYS A 198 -2.48 13.76 -14.18
N MET A 199 -1.56 12.80 -14.06
CA MET A 199 -1.36 12.08 -12.81
C MET A 199 -0.60 12.90 -11.78
N GLY A 200 0.26 13.81 -12.19
CA GLY A 200 0.97 14.72 -11.29
C GLY A 200 -0.02 15.56 -10.48
N LYS A 201 -1.00 16.17 -11.13
CA LYS A 201 -2.02 16.96 -10.42
C LYS A 201 -2.90 16.11 -9.51
N ARG A 202 -3.27 14.91 -9.95
CA ARG A 202 -4.08 13.98 -9.13
C ARG A 202 -3.32 13.48 -7.92
N PHE A 203 -2.04 13.21 -8.07
CA PHE A 203 -1.18 12.81 -6.97
C PHE A 203 -0.91 13.97 -6.01
N GLN A 204 -0.73 15.20 -6.51
CA GLN A 204 -0.68 16.39 -5.67
C GLN A 204 -1.93 16.48 -4.77
N ILE A 205 -3.13 16.36 -5.34
CA ILE A 205 -4.39 16.37 -4.57
C ILE A 205 -4.43 15.25 -3.53
N ALA A 206 -4.03 14.03 -3.91
CA ALA A 206 -4.02 12.89 -2.99
C ALA A 206 -3.03 13.10 -1.83
N LEU A 207 -1.85 13.66 -2.11
CA LEU A 207 -0.84 13.95 -1.11
C LEU A 207 -1.27 15.08 -0.18
N GLN A 208 -1.93 16.12 -0.71
CA GLN A 208 -2.53 17.17 0.11
C GLN A 208 -3.64 16.64 1.01
N THR A 209 -4.49 15.76 0.48
CA THR A 209 -5.55 15.08 1.26
C THR A 209 -4.95 14.20 2.35
N PHE A 210 -3.88 13.46 2.03
CA PHE A 210 -3.14 12.65 3.00
C PHE A 210 -2.59 13.51 4.14
N LEU A 211 -1.90 14.60 3.84
CA LEU A 211 -1.36 15.51 4.86
C LEU A 211 -2.47 16.18 5.68
N ALA A 212 -3.62 16.48 5.05
CA ALA A 212 -4.80 17.00 5.75
C ALA A 212 -5.36 16.00 6.78
N ASN A 213 -5.34 14.71 6.47
CA ASN A 213 -5.84 13.66 7.35
C ASN A 213 -4.85 13.24 8.45
N HIS A 214 -3.57 13.61 8.31
CA HIS A 214 -2.47 13.19 9.17
C HIS A 214 -1.67 14.38 9.71
N SER A 215 -2.35 15.30 10.39
CA SER A 215 -1.75 16.52 10.95
C SER A 215 -0.59 16.26 11.91
N GLU A 216 -0.59 15.11 12.59
CA GLU A 216 0.48 14.63 13.48
C GLU A 216 1.84 14.46 12.76
N LEU A 217 1.86 14.41 11.43
CA LEU A 217 3.11 14.35 10.66
C LEU A 217 3.96 15.63 10.78
N GLY A 218 3.37 16.75 11.19
CA GLY A 218 4.10 18.01 11.41
C GLY A 218 5.17 17.93 12.49
N ASP A 219 5.09 16.94 13.39
CA ASP A 219 6.12 16.69 14.39
C ASP A 219 7.41 16.18 13.76
N SER A 220 7.33 15.33 12.74
CA SER A 220 8.48 14.67 12.12
C SER A 220 8.88 15.22 10.75
N ILE A 221 7.97 15.88 10.04
CA ILE A 221 8.19 16.38 8.69
C ILE A 221 8.35 17.90 8.74
N ALA A 222 9.52 18.38 8.34
CA ALA A 222 9.80 19.82 8.25
C ALA A 222 9.21 20.43 6.98
N ALA A 223 9.21 19.68 5.87
CA ALA A 223 8.57 20.08 4.62
C ALA A 223 8.43 18.90 3.65
N ILE A 224 7.48 19.04 2.73
CA ILE A 224 7.36 18.20 1.53
C ILE A 224 7.87 18.97 0.32
N TYR A 225 8.78 18.35 -0.45
CA TYR A 225 9.29 18.86 -1.72
C TYR A 225 8.81 17.94 -2.86
N TYR A 226 7.72 18.32 -3.50
CA TYR A 226 7.09 17.56 -4.57
C TYR A 226 7.59 18.01 -5.95
N ASP A 227 8.29 17.11 -6.66
CA ASP A 227 8.79 17.30 -8.03
C ASP A 227 8.08 16.35 -9.02
N PRO A 228 6.96 16.79 -9.61
CA PRO A 228 6.27 16.09 -10.70
C PRO A 228 6.99 16.17 -12.08
N TYR A 229 8.27 16.52 -12.10
CA TYR A 229 9.10 16.73 -13.28
C TYR A 229 8.59 17.87 -14.18
N SER A 230 7.61 17.61 -15.05
CA SER A 230 7.04 18.60 -15.97
C SER A 230 5.54 18.81 -15.81
N GLU A 231 4.88 18.02 -14.97
CA GLU A 231 3.47 18.25 -14.63
C GLU A 231 3.35 19.27 -13.50
N CYS A 232 2.17 19.89 -13.35
CA CYS A 232 1.88 20.92 -12.35
C CYS A 232 2.64 22.24 -12.51
N GLU A 233 2.10 23.29 -11.89
CA GLU A 233 2.78 24.58 -11.73
C GLU A 233 3.54 24.60 -10.40
N GLN A 234 4.54 25.47 -10.29
CA GLN A 234 5.16 25.78 -9.01
C GLN A 234 4.11 26.35 -8.04
N SER A 235 4.13 25.89 -6.79
CA SER A 235 3.26 26.43 -5.73
C SER A 235 3.83 26.20 -4.34
N ASP A 236 3.49 27.09 -3.42
CA ASP A 236 3.84 27.03 -2.01
C ASP A 236 2.54 27.01 -1.23
N GLN A 237 2.39 26.02 -0.36
CA GLN A 237 1.21 25.84 0.48
C GLN A 237 1.65 25.41 1.86
N GLU A 238 0.77 25.61 2.84
CA GLU A 238 0.94 25.06 4.18
C GLU A 238 -0.29 24.23 4.51
N ILE A 239 -0.08 23.00 4.99
CA ILE A 239 -1.14 22.04 5.31
C ILE A 239 -0.91 21.58 6.74
N HIS A 240 -1.74 22.03 7.68
CA HIS A 240 -1.59 21.79 9.12
C HIS A 240 -0.16 22.04 9.64
N GLY A 241 0.43 23.18 9.27
CA GLY A 241 1.79 23.54 9.71
C GLY A 241 2.91 22.80 8.96
N ILE A 242 2.59 22.01 7.93
CA ILE A 242 3.58 21.35 7.07
C ILE A 242 3.71 22.16 5.77
N PRO A 243 4.86 22.80 5.51
CA PRO A 243 5.15 23.40 4.22
C PRO A 243 5.14 22.36 3.10
N PHE A 244 4.38 22.65 2.06
CA PHE A 244 4.21 21.81 0.87
C PHE A 244 4.61 22.59 -0.38
N TYR A 245 5.79 22.26 -0.91
CA TYR A 245 6.33 22.88 -2.10
C TYR A 245 6.14 21.99 -3.30
N THR A 246 5.51 22.52 -4.35
CA THR A 246 5.53 21.92 -5.68
C THR A 246 6.59 22.62 -6.51
N ARG A 247 7.60 21.87 -6.95
CA ARG A 247 8.76 22.36 -7.72
C ARG A 247 9.06 21.39 -8.86
N PRO A 248 8.30 21.45 -9.97
CA PRO A 248 8.55 20.59 -11.11
C PRO A 248 9.89 20.95 -11.77
N LEU A 249 10.82 20.00 -11.82
CA LEU A 249 12.21 20.20 -12.26
C LEU A 249 12.37 20.71 -13.69
N ALA A 250 11.52 20.23 -14.60
CA ALA A 250 11.57 20.53 -16.03
C ALA A 250 10.52 21.54 -16.49
N HIS A 251 9.71 22.09 -15.58
CA HIS A 251 8.74 23.11 -15.93
C HIS A 251 9.41 24.49 -16.07
N ARG A 252 9.13 25.19 -17.17
CA ARG A 252 9.88 26.38 -17.60
C ARG A 252 9.80 27.57 -16.63
N THR A 253 8.72 27.63 -15.86
CA THR A 253 8.44 28.72 -14.90
C THR A 253 8.96 28.40 -13.50
N THR A 254 9.46 27.18 -13.26
CA THR A 254 9.94 26.80 -11.93
C THR A 254 11.25 27.52 -11.62
N THR A 255 11.28 28.26 -10.53
CA THR A 255 12.46 28.98 -10.06
C THR A 255 13.34 28.07 -9.21
N ASN A 256 14.62 27.97 -9.57
CA ASN A 256 15.65 27.23 -8.82
C ASN A 256 15.21 25.80 -8.40
N PRO A 257 14.66 24.96 -9.31
CA PRO A 257 14.31 23.60 -8.94
C PRO A 257 15.57 22.79 -8.57
N LYS A 258 15.41 21.84 -7.65
CA LYS A 258 16.47 20.97 -7.17
C LYS A 258 16.12 19.51 -7.47
N PRO A 259 17.08 18.73 -8.01
CA PRO A 259 16.95 17.29 -8.12
C PRO A 259 16.68 16.63 -6.76
N GLN A 260 16.08 15.44 -6.77
CA GLN A 260 15.54 14.76 -5.58
C GLN A 260 16.55 14.36 -4.52
N LEU A 261 17.84 14.23 -4.88
CA LEU A 261 18.90 13.73 -4.00
C LEU A 261 19.98 14.79 -3.72
N CYS A 262 19.63 16.07 -3.72
CA CYS A 262 20.56 17.11 -3.25
C CYS A 262 20.76 17.07 -1.72
N PRO A 263 21.86 17.61 -1.18
CA PRO A 263 21.98 17.96 0.22
C PRO A 263 20.84 18.88 0.67
N VAL A 264 20.36 18.71 1.90
CA VAL A 264 19.23 19.50 2.43
C VAL A 264 19.47 21.01 2.41
N SER A 265 20.73 21.44 2.53
CA SER A 265 21.14 22.84 2.48
C SER A 265 20.96 23.50 1.10
N GLU A 266 20.80 22.71 0.03
CA GLU A 266 20.57 23.26 -1.30
C GLU A 266 19.09 23.57 -1.58
N TYR A 267 18.16 22.99 -0.83
CA TYR A 267 16.74 23.22 -1.03
C TYR A 267 16.29 24.52 -0.38
N LEU A 268 15.54 25.32 -1.14
CA LEU A 268 14.82 26.51 -0.64
C LEU A 268 15.76 27.41 0.16
N ASP A 269 16.91 27.71 -0.45
CA ASP A 269 17.96 28.60 0.05
C ASP A 269 18.46 28.26 1.46
N GLY A 270 18.51 26.96 1.78
CA GLY A 270 19.10 26.44 3.02
C GLY A 270 18.13 26.38 4.20
N ALA A 271 16.83 26.63 3.99
CA ALA A 271 15.81 26.62 5.04
C ALA A 271 15.72 25.30 5.84
N TYR A 272 16.27 24.21 5.31
CA TYR A 272 16.19 22.86 5.89
C TYR A 272 17.56 22.26 6.25
N GLN A 273 18.62 23.09 6.39
CA GLN A 273 19.99 22.61 6.64
C GLN A 273 20.14 21.70 7.87
N ASP A 274 19.29 21.87 8.90
CA ASP A 274 19.33 21.09 10.14
C ASP A 274 18.46 19.82 10.11
N CYS A 275 17.79 19.56 8.98
CA CYS A 275 16.92 18.40 8.75
C CYS A 275 17.68 17.22 8.17
N GLN A 276 17.06 16.05 8.26
CA GLN A 276 17.49 14.87 7.50
C GLN A 276 16.79 14.81 6.14
N LEU A 277 17.43 14.21 5.14
CA LEU A 277 16.81 13.96 3.84
C LEU A 277 16.10 12.59 3.84
N ALA A 278 14.83 12.59 3.46
CA ALA A 278 14.12 11.38 3.03
C ALA A 278 13.63 11.57 1.60
N THR A 279 13.60 10.50 0.82
CA THR A 279 13.17 10.55 -0.58
C THR A 279 12.26 9.38 -0.92
N LEU A 280 11.09 9.67 -1.47
CA LEU A 280 10.16 8.65 -1.96
C LEU A 280 10.70 8.13 -3.29
N VAL A 281 10.75 6.82 -3.47
CA VAL A 281 11.15 6.19 -4.71
C VAL A 281 9.91 5.61 -5.39
N ALA A 282 9.70 5.94 -6.66
CA ALA A 282 8.60 5.43 -7.46
C ALA A 282 8.88 3.99 -7.91
N ALA A 283 8.76 3.07 -6.95
CA ALA A 283 9.02 1.65 -7.16
C ALA A 283 7.87 0.94 -7.87
N ASP A 284 8.06 -0.33 -8.19
CA ASP A 284 7.00 -1.21 -8.69
C ASP A 284 6.68 -2.36 -7.72
N ALA A 285 5.52 -2.99 -7.91
CA ALA A 285 5.00 -4.03 -7.02
C ALA A 285 5.67 -5.40 -7.20
N PHE A 286 6.31 -5.63 -8.33
CA PHE A 286 6.73 -6.94 -8.80
C PHE A 286 8.25 -7.11 -8.86
N SER A 287 9.02 -6.03 -8.70
CA SER A 287 10.48 -6.01 -8.64
C SER A 287 10.98 -5.82 -7.21
N HIS A 288 12.15 -6.40 -6.89
CA HIS A 288 12.93 -5.94 -5.75
C HIS A 288 13.31 -4.45 -5.92
N ALA A 289 13.47 -3.74 -4.81
CA ALA A 289 13.88 -2.34 -4.78
C ALA A 289 15.14 -2.10 -5.64
N GLY A 290 15.01 -1.22 -6.63
CA GLY A 290 16.04 -0.87 -7.61
C GLY A 290 15.72 -1.26 -9.06
N THR A 291 14.71 -2.11 -9.31
CA THR A 291 14.15 -2.50 -10.63
C THR A 291 15.14 -2.50 -11.81
N ASP A 292 15.22 -1.40 -12.57
CA ASP A 292 16.03 -1.25 -13.77
C ASP A 292 17.54 -1.40 -13.47
N PHE A 293 17.95 -0.94 -12.29
CA PHE A 293 19.34 -0.91 -11.89
C PHE A 293 19.90 -2.30 -11.55
N PHE A 294 19.04 -3.31 -11.35
CA PHE A 294 19.49 -4.71 -11.33
C PHE A 294 20.26 -5.09 -12.59
N ARG A 295 19.98 -4.44 -13.73
CA ARG A 295 20.69 -4.62 -15.01
C ARG A 295 21.66 -3.47 -15.30
N LEU A 296 22.02 -2.69 -14.28
CA LEU A 296 22.84 -1.47 -14.37
C LEU A 296 22.25 -0.40 -15.30
N SER A 297 20.93 -0.44 -15.53
CA SER A 297 20.20 0.59 -16.27
C SER A 297 19.86 1.72 -15.33
N ARG A 298 20.47 2.88 -15.55
CA ARG A 298 20.17 4.13 -14.82
C ARG A 298 19.01 4.84 -15.52
N LYS A 299 17.83 4.25 -15.40
CA LYS A 299 16.57 4.73 -15.99
C LYS A 299 15.45 4.58 -14.98
N THR A 300 14.37 5.33 -15.20
CA THR A 300 13.25 5.49 -14.25
C THR A 300 13.69 6.13 -12.93
N ASP A 301 12.74 6.62 -12.13
CA ASP A 301 13.06 7.18 -10.81
C ASP A 301 13.76 6.15 -9.91
N GLU A 302 13.24 4.92 -9.88
CA GLU A 302 13.78 3.84 -9.05
C GLU A 302 15.20 3.42 -9.47
N GLY A 303 15.43 3.19 -10.76
CA GLY A 303 16.75 2.81 -11.25
C GLY A 303 17.79 3.93 -11.13
N VAL A 304 17.36 5.19 -11.22
CA VAL A 304 18.24 6.37 -11.02
C VAL A 304 18.64 6.50 -9.55
N LYS A 305 17.67 6.46 -8.62
CA LYS A 305 17.97 6.56 -7.18
C LYS A 305 18.77 5.36 -6.67
N ALA A 306 18.54 4.16 -7.22
CA ALA A 306 19.37 3.01 -6.91
C ALA A 306 20.81 3.12 -7.46
N ALA A 307 21.00 3.80 -8.60
CA ALA A 307 22.32 4.04 -9.16
C ALA A 307 23.10 5.13 -8.43
N ALA A 308 22.41 6.16 -7.94
CA ALA A 308 22.98 7.32 -7.25
C ALA A 308 23.34 7.04 -5.78
N THR A 309 23.01 5.86 -5.27
CA THR A 309 23.13 5.51 -3.84
C THR A 309 23.75 4.12 -3.67
N ASP A 310 24.16 3.80 -2.44
CA ASP A 310 24.60 2.45 -2.05
C ASP A 310 23.43 1.51 -1.70
N SER A 311 22.19 1.85 -2.06
CA SER A 311 20.99 1.05 -1.72
C SER A 311 21.12 -0.43 -2.09
N MET A 312 21.82 -0.78 -3.17
CA MET A 312 22.06 -2.18 -3.53
C MET A 312 22.91 -2.93 -2.50
N THR A 313 23.91 -2.28 -1.90
CA THR A 313 24.67 -2.83 -0.77
C THR A 313 23.82 -2.91 0.47
N GLN A 314 23.05 -1.89 0.77
CA GLN A 314 22.19 -1.88 1.95
C GLN A 314 21.09 -2.96 1.87
N LEU A 315 20.56 -3.23 0.69
CA LEU A 315 19.58 -4.30 0.50
C LEU A 315 20.19 -5.70 0.59
N SER A 316 21.42 -5.90 0.13
CA SER A 316 22.00 -7.25 -0.04
C SER A 316 23.11 -7.61 0.95
N GLY A 317 23.74 -6.65 1.60
CA GLY A 317 25.00 -6.81 2.31
C GLY A 317 26.23 -6.97 1.39
N ILE A 318 26.06 -6.95 0.07
CA ILE A 318 27.15 -7.13 -0.90
C ILE A 318 27.78 -5.77 -1.20
N ALA A 319 29.08 -5.63 -0.98
CA ALA A 319 29.80 -4.39 -1.22
C ALA A 319 29.80 -3.97 -2.70
N GLY A 320 29.64 -2.67 -2.94
CA GLY A 320 29.80 -2.02 -4.24
C GLY A 320 30.68 -0.78 -4.14
N GLN A 321 30.81 -0.06 -5.25
CA GLN A 321 31.52 1.20 -5.33
C GLN A 321 30.83 2.16 -6.31
N TYR A 322 30.83 3.45 -5.98
CA TYR A 322 30.32 4.46 -6.89
C TYR A 322 31.35 4.80 -7.96
N ASP A 323 30.99 4.57 -9.23
CA ASP A 323 31.76 5.04 -10.38
C ASP A 323 31.23 6.39 -10.86
N LYS A 324 31.98 7.45 -10.56
CA LYS A 324 31.68 8.83 -10.97
C LYS A 324 31.58 8.99 -12.49
N THR A 325 32.30 8.16 -13.25
CA THR A 325 32.32 8.24 -14.72
C THR A 325 30.97 7.81 -15.31
N SER A 326 30.42 6.70 -14.82
CA SER A 326 29.12 6.20 -15.28
C SER A 326 27.93 6.74 -14.50
N GLY A 327 28.15 7.36 -13.34
CA GLY A 327 27.11 7.87 -12.44
C GLY A 327 26.33 6.74 -11.78
N LYS A 328 27.01 5.65 -11.39
CA LYS A 328 26.39 4.40 -10.94
C LYS A 328 27.14 3.78 -9.78
N TYR A 329 26.40 3.26 -8.82
CA TYR A 329 26.89 2.39 -7.77
C TYR A 329 27.00 0.95 -8.27
N LEU A 330 28.19 0.57 -8.70
CA LEU A 330 28.47 -0.70 -9.36
C LEU A 330 28.91 -1.77 -8.35
N PRO A 331 28.67 -3.06 -8.63
CA PRO A 331 29.35 -4.10 -7.88
C PRO A 331 30.87 -4.03 -8.07
N LEU A 332 31.63 -4.53 -7.10
CA LEU A 332 33.10 -4.61 -7.20
C LEU A 332 33.56 -5.61 -8.28
N GLU A 333 32.77 -6.65 -8.52
CA GLU A 333 32.99 -7.61 -9.59
C GLU A 333 32.48 -7.08 -10.94
N ASN A 334 33.11 -7.49 -12.05
CA ASN A 334 32.65 -7.17 -13.40
C ASN A 334 31.38 -7.96 -13.78
N THR A 335 30.25 -7.57 -13.17
CA THR A 335 28.96 -8.24 -13.27
C THR A 335 27.81 -7.24 -13.06
N THR A 336 26.59 -7.75 -12.95
CA THR A 336 25.39 -6.94 -12.64
C THR A 336 24.86 -7.30 -11.26
N TRP A 337 24.18 -6.37 -10.59
CA TRP A 337 23.46 -6.64 -9.35
C TRP A 337 22.48 -7.82 -9.49
N ARG A 338 21.79 -7.96 -10.64
CA ARG A 338 20.91 -9.11 -10.93
C ARG A 338 21.63 -10.45 -10.83
N ARG A 339 22.85 -10.55 -11.39
CA ARG A 339 23.63 -11.80 -11.38
C ARG A 339 24.10 -12.11 -9.96
N LEU A 340 24.54 -11.11 -9.20
CA LEU A 340 24.95 -11.27 -7.81
C LEU A 340 23.79 -11.72 -6.93
N PHE A 341 22.66 -11.01 -6.95
CA PHE A 341 21.48 -11.39 -6.16
C PHE A 341 20.97 -12.80 -6.51
N LYS A 342 21.12 -13.23 -7.78
CA LYS A 342 20.78 -14.60 -8.17
C LYS A 342 21.80 -15.61 -7.62
N ARG A 343 23.10 -15.31 -7.69
CA ARG A 343 24.18 -16.18 -7.21
C ARG A 343 24.08 -16.39 -5.70
N GLU A 344 23.85 -15.31 -4.96
CA GLU A 344 23.68 -15.34 -3.50
C GLU A 344 22.28 -15.79 -3.05
N ASN A 345 21.41 -16.19 -4.00
CA ASN A 345 20.02 -16.59 -3.74
C ASN A 345 19.28 -15.62 -2.81
N PHE A 346 19.44 -14.31 -3.07
CA PHE A 346 18.92 -13.27 -2.20
C PHE A 346 17.40 -13.40 -1.99
N LYS A 347 17.01 -13.41 -0.71
CA LYS A 347 15.63 -13.39 -0.24
C LYS A 347 15.39 -12.15 0.61
N LEU A 348 14.21 -11.56 0.47
CA LEU A 348 13.69 -10.56 1.40
C LEU A 348 13.44 -11.23 2.75
N SER A 349 13.83 -10.55 3.83
CA SER A 349 13.63 -10.98 5.21
C SER A 349 12.59 -10.10 5.89
N PHE A 350 11.65 -10.72 6.59
CA PHE A 350 10.64 -10.06 7.41
C PHE A 350 10.99 -10.09 8.90
N GLU A 351 12.24 -10.40 9.24
CA GLU A 351 12.74 -10.42 10.63
C GLU A 351 12.49 -9.10 11.36
N THR A 352 12.75 -7.97 10.71
CA THR A 352 12.56 -6.61 11.25
C THR A 352 11.34 -5.91 10.66
N ALA A 353 10.47 -6.64 9.94
CA ALA A 353 9.34 -6.02 9.27
C ALA A 353 8.29 -5.51 10.26
N THR A 354 7.50 -4.53 9.84
CA THR A 354 6.50 -3.87 10.67
C THR A 354 5.14 -3.81 9.98
N VAL A 355 4.10 -3.67 10.79
CA VAL A 355 2.77 -3.26 10.35
C VAL A 355 2.52 -1.84 10.83
N CYS A 356 2.06 -0.99 9.92
CA CYS A 356 1.57 0.33 10.25
C CYS A 356 0.05 0.27 10.41
N SER A 357 -0.45 0.55 11.62
CA SER A 357 -1.88 0.65 11.87
C SER A 357 -2.48 1.90 11.21
N SER A 358 -3.79 1.90 11.02
CA SER A 358 -4.53 3.00 10.40
C SER A 358 -4.40 4.33 11.18
N ASP A 359 -4.01 4.30 12.46
CA ASP A 359 -3.71 5.47 13.29
C ASP A 359 -2.22 5.87 13.29
N GLY A 360 -1.41 5.30 12.39
CA GLY A 360 -0.01 5.67 12.18
C GLY A 360 1.00 5.03 13.15
N ARG A 361 0.59 4.07 13.99
CA ARG A 361 1.55 3.36 14.88
C ARG A 361 2.30 2.29 14.10
N VAL A 362 3.59 2.14 14.42
CA VAL A 362 4.46 1.11 13.84
C VAL A 362 4.61 -0.03 14.85
N ILE A 363 4.22 -1.23 14.46
CA ILE A 363 4.23 -2.44 15.30
C ILE A 363 5.11 -3.50 14.63
N PRO A 364 6.04 -4.16 15.34
CA PRO A 364 6.76 -5.29 14.77
C PRO A 364 5.79 -6.35 14.23
N ILE A 365 6.01 -6.83 13.01
CA ILE A 365 5.01 -7.66 12.30
C ILE A 365 4.69 -8.97 13.03
N ARG A 366 5.66 -9.48 13.80
CA ARG A 366 5.53 -10.70 14.63
C ARG A 366 4.64 -10.48 15.84
N ASP A 367 4.58 -9.25 16.33
CA ASP A 367 3.79 -8.87 17.51
C ASP A 367 2.39 -8.41 17.12
N TYR A 368 2.17 -8.09 15.84
CA TYR A 368 0.91 -7.53 15.37
C TYR A 368 -0.28 -8.43 15.67
N GLU A 369 -0.17 -9.76 15.55
CA GLU A 369 -1.31 -10.65 15.87
C GLU A 369 -1.61 -10.71 17.37
N GLY A 370 -0.58 -10.70 18.22
CA GLY A 370 -0.75 -10.66 19.67
C GLY A 370 -1.39 -9.34 20.17
N GLN A 371 -1.17 -8.24 19.45
CA GLN A 371 -1.70 -6.92 19.78
C GLN A 371 -3.03 -6.58 19.07
N ALA A 372 -3.25 -7.12 17.87
CA ALA A 372 -4.48 -6.94 17.09
C ALA A 372 -5.66 -7.79 17.61
N CYS A 373 -5.42 -8.67 18.60
CA CYS A 373 -6.45 -9.29 19.44
C CYS A 373 -7.20 -8.29 20.34
N ASN A 374 -7.22 -6.99 20.00
CA ASN A 374 -8.34 -6.13 20.36
C ASN A 374 -9.49 -6.46 19.40
N HIS A 375 -10.33 -7.39 19.84
CA HIS A 375 -11.58 -7.86 19.25
C HIS A 375 -12.38 -6.81 18.45
N ARG A 376 -12.36 -5.55 18.89
CA ARG A 376 -13.02 -4.39 18.27
C ARG A 376 -12.55 -4.09 16.83
N PHE A 377 -11.27 -4.32 16.49
CA PHE A 377 -10.72 -4.03 15.16
C PHE A 377 -11.08 -5.10 14.12
N ALA A 378 -11.02 -6.38 14.52
CA ALA A 378 -11.46 -7.50 13.70
C ALA A 378 -12.97 -7.42 13.39
N LYS A 379 -13.79 -7.06 14.39
CA LYS A 379 -15.24 -6.81 14.23
C LYS A 379 -15.52 -5.68 13.22
N ARG A 380 -14.74 -4.60 13.23
CA ARG A 380 -14.86 -3.49 12.26
C ARG A 380 -14.46 -3.88 10.84
N CYS A 381 -13.39 -4.65 10.67
CA CYS A 381 -12.96 -5.11 9.35
C CYS A 381 -13.99 -6.07 8.70
N LEU A 382 -14.57 -6.98 9.49
CA LEU A 382 -15.67 -7.84 9.07
C LEU A 382 -16.91 -7.04 8.63
N LEU A 383 -17.26 -5.99 9.39
CA LEU A 383 -18.39 -5.12 9.06
C LEU A 383 -18.17 -4.36 7.75
N ILE A 384 -16.96 -3.83 7.52
CA ILE A 384 -16.60 -3.11 6.29
C ILE A 384 -16.63 -4.04 5.08
N ASP A 385 -16.09 -5.25 5.18
CA ASP A 385 -16.13 -6.24 4.08
C ASP A 385 -17.57 -6.66 3.75
N LEU A 386 -18.43 -6.82 4.77
CA LEU A 386 -19.86 -7.10 4.57
C LEU A 386 -20.58 -5.96 3.84
N ILE A 387 -20.29 -4.71 4.22
CA ILE A 387 -20.88 -3.52 3.58
C ILE A 387 -20.43 -3.46 2.11
N GLN A 388 -19.14 -3.63 1.83
CA GLN A 388 -18.60 -3.61 0.46
C GLN A 388 -19.18 -4.73 -0.42
N LYS A 389 -19.33 -5.94 0.13
CA LYS A 389 -19.99 -7.05 -0.56
C LYS A 389 -21.47 -6.75 -0.84
N SER A 390 -22.17 -6.12 0.10
CA SER A 390 -23.56 -5.73 -0.09
C SER A 390 -23.75 -4.68 -1.21
N GLU A 391 -22.81 -3.75 -1.37
CA GLU A 391 -22.84 -2.73 -2.43
C GLU A 391 -22.56 -3.29 -3.82
N GLN A 392 -21.60 -4.22 -3.93
CA GLN A 392 -21.33 -4.94 -5.18
C GLN A 392 -22.57 -5.71 -5.66
N LEU A 393 -23.32 -6.29 -4.73
CA LEU A 393 -24.58 -6.98 -5.01
C LEU A 393 -25.70 -6.03 -5.48
N VAL A 394 -25.79 -4.83 -4.89
CA VAL A 394 -26.79 -3.80 -5.30
C VAL A 394 -26.48 -3.22 -6.68
N GLN A 395 -25.20 -3.01 -7.03
CA GLN A 395 -24.82 -2.54 -8.37
C GLN A 395 -25.08 -3.58 -9.46
N TYR A 396 -24.98 -4.88 -9.13
CA TYR A 396 -25.15 -5.96 -10.10
C TYR A 396 -26.63 -6.18 -10.51
N TRP A 397 -27.61 -5.65 -9.76
CA TRP A 397 -29.05 -5.94 -9.95
C TRP A 397 -29.93 -4.71 -10.24
N GLY A 398 -29.36 -3.63 -10.77
CA GLY A 398 -30.10 -2.65 -11.61
C GLY A 398 -31.28 -1.91 -10.97
N GLY A 399 -31.32 -1.73 -9.65
CA GLY A 399 -32.48 -1.18 -8.94
C GLY A 399 -32.20 0.05 -8.08
N LYS A 400 -32.13 1.23 -8.72
CA LYS A 400 -32.06 2.60 -8.14
C LYS A 400 -30.81 2.93 -7.29
N LYS A 401 -30.25 4.11 -7.59
CA LYS A 401 -29.08 4.73 -6.94
C LYS A 401 -29.25 4.78 -5.42
N VAL A 402 -28.36 4.11 -4.69
CA VAL A 402 -27.95 4.58 -3.37
C VAL A 402 -27.06 5.82 -3.62
N PRO A 403 -27.34 6.98 -3.02
CA PRO A 403 -26.46 8.15 -3.16
C PRO A 403 -25.07 7.80 -2.63
N GLY A 404 -24.04 7.97 -3.46
CA GLY A 404 -22.64 7.60 -3.18
C GLY A 404 -21.98 8.31 -1.99
N LYS A 405 -22.72 9.11 -1.22
CA LYS A 405 -22.26 9.75 0.03
C LYS A 405 -22.25 8.80 1.24
N LEU A 406 -23.08 7.75 1.22
CA LEU A 406 -23.33 6.94 2.43
C LEU A 406 -22.12 6.10 2.88
N ALA A 407 -21.27 5.65 1.95
CA ALA A 407 -20.05 4.90 2.26
C ALA A 407 -18.85 5.80 2.60
N GLN A 408 -18.84 7.04 2.10
CA GLN A 408 -17.77 8.01 2.36
C GLN A 408 -17.87 8.63 3.76
N GLU A 409 -19.08 8.75 4.31
CA GLU A 409 -19.31 9.45 5.60
C GLU A 409 -19.35 8.51 6.82
N LEU A 410 -19.47 7.18 6.61
CA LEU A 410 -19.35 6.15 7.67
C LEU A 410 -17.93 6.02 8.25
N ILE A 411 -16.95 6.67 7.60
CA ILE A 411 -15.54 6.64 8.01
C ILE A 411 -15.26 7.67 9.13
N ILE A 412 -16.10 8.70 9.35
CA ILE A 412 -15.70 9.87 10.17
C ILE A 412 -16.74 10.38 11.19
N ASP A 413 -18.06 10.16 11.09
CA ASP A 413 -19.01 10.83 12.01
C ASP A 413 -20.15 9.92 12.53
N SER A 414 -20.33 9.93 13.86
CA SER A 414 -21.40 9.22 14.60
C SER A 414 -22.82 9.78 14.40
N SER A 415 -23.03 10.72 13.49
CA SER A 415 -24.25 11.55 13.43
C SER A 415 -25.14 11.41 12.19
N ILE A 416 -24.96 10.40 11.32
CA ILE A 416 -25.79 10.23 10.11
C ILE A 416 -26.71 9.00 10.16
N LYS A 417 -28.01 9.23 9.89
CA LYS A 417 -29.07 8.22 9.86
C LYS A 417 -28.91 7.24 8.69
N LEU A 418 -28.64 5.99 9.03
CA LEU A 418 -28.79 4.81 8.16
C LEU A 418 -30.24 4.70 7.64
N PRO A 419 -30.51 3.96 6.54
CA PRO A 419 -31.88 3.62 6.15
C PRO A 419 -32.59 2.95 7.33
N ASP A 420 -33.80 3.39 7.70
CA ASP A 420 -34.47 2.99 8.95
C ASP A 420 -34.44 1.46 9.21
N SER A 421 -34.49 0.62 8.17
CA SER A 421 -34.43 -0.84 8.33
C SER A 421 -33.06 -1.38 8.75
N ILE A 422 -31.97 -0.72 8.36
CA ILE A 422 -30.59 -1.07 8.72
C ILE A 422 -30.18 -0.29 9.98
N ALA A 423 -30.62 0.97 10.10
CA ALA A 423 -30.52 1.76 11.32
C ALA A 423 -31.12 1.00 12.50
N ASN A 424 -32.36 0.53 12.42
CA ASN A 424 -33.01 -0.21 13.50
C ASN A 424 -32.37 -1.58 13.79
N ALA A 425 -31.69 -2.19 12.81
CA ALA A 425 -30.98 -3.45 13.01
C ALA A 425 -29.61 -3.25 13.69
N LEU A 426 -28.94 -2.14 13.39
CA LEU A 426 -27.65 -1.76 13.98
C LEU A 426 -27.81 -0.95 15.28
N GLU A 427 -28.95 -0.28 15.49
CA GLU A 427 -29.38 0.35 16.75
C GLU A 427 -29.89 -0.68 17.78
N ASN A 428 -29.82 -1.98 17.46
CA ASN A 428 -30.01 -3.00 18.48
C ASN A 428 -28.88 -2.84 19.51
N ARG A 429 -29.20 -2.18 20.65
CA ARG A 429 -28.24 -1.73 21.67
C ARG A 429 -27.30 -2.83 22.12
N GLU A 430 -27.73 -4.09 22.05
CA GLU A 430 -26.90 -5.26 22.34
C GLU A 430 -25.70 -5.38 21.40
N ILE A 431 -25.86 -5.19 20.09
CA ILE A 431 -24.77 -5.35 19.10
C ILE A 431 -23.70 -4.27 19.28
N MET A 432 -24.12 -3.01 19.49
CA MET A 432 -23.19 -1.91 19.75
C MET A 432 -22.53 -2.03 21.14
N GLN A 433 -23.26 -2.46 22.17
CA GLN A 433 -22.67 -2.78 23.48
C GLN A 433 -21.66 -3.94 23.42
N HIS A 434 -21.86 -4.91 22.53
CA HIS A 434 -20.92 -6.02 22.30
C HIS A 434 -19.66 -5.61 21.50
N ILE A 435 -19.76 -4.59 20.65
CA ILE A 435 -18.62 -3.94 19.98
C ILE A 435 -17.86 -3.09 21.00
N ASP A 436 -18.57 -2.47 21.94
CA ASP A 436 -17.97 -1.51 22.85
C ASP A 436 -17.36 -2.10 24.12
N ASN A 437 -17.93 -3.19 24.63
CA ASN A 437 -17.54 -3.78 25.92
C ASN A 437 -16.80 -5.13 25.82
N ASP A 438 -16.54 -5.62 24.60
CA ASP A 438 -15.85 -6.90 24.35
C ASP A 438 -16.43 -8.14 25.06
N THR A 439 -17.74 -8.11 25.34
CA THR A 439 -18.42 -9.13 26.15
C THR A 439 -18.78 -10.43 25.42
N VAL A 440 -18.49 -10.55 24.12
CA VAL A 440 -18.87 -11.70 23.30
C VAL A 440 -17.78 -12.09 22.30
N SER A 441 -17.63 -13.41 22.11
CA SER A 441 -16.68 -14.02 21.17
C SER A 441 -16.98 -13.64 19.71
N PRO A 442 -16.03 -13.79 18.77
CA PRO A 442 -16.25 -13.43 17.38
C PRO A 442 -17.40 -14.23 16.76
N GLU A 443 -17.56 -15.51 17.11
CA GLU A 443 -18.63 -16.37 16.62
C GLU A 443 -20.00 -15.94 17.17
N GLN A 444 -20.04 -15.49 18.43
CA GLN A 444 -21.25 -14.95 19.03
C GLN A 444 -21.65 -13.62 18.38
N PHE A 445 -20.67 -12.76 18.09
CA PHE A 445 -20.91 -11.49 17.39
C PHE A 445 -21.39 -11.71 15.95
N GLU A 446 -20.75 -12.60 15.20
CA GLU A 446 -21.16 -12.97 13.85
C GLU A 446 -22.58 -13.55 13.84
N LYS A 447 -22.89 -14.45 14.78
CA LYS A 447 -24.24 -14.99 14.96
C LYS A 447 -25.26 -13.91 15.29
N HIS A 448 -24.95 -12.99 16.21
CA HIS A 448 -25.86 -11.89 16.57
C HIS A 448 -26.10 -10.94 15.40
N LEU A 449 -25.06 -10.62 14.62
CA LEU A 449 -25.18 -9.81 13.41
C LEU A 449 -26.02 -10.52 12.34
N TYR A 450 -25.81 -11.83 12.16
CA TYR A 450 -26.59 -12.68 11.26
C TYR A 450 -28.07 -12.72 11.67
N ASP A 451 -28.36 -12.95 12.95
CA ASP A 451 -29.72 -13.00 13.48
C ASP A 451 -30.43 -11.64 13.37
N ALA A 452 -29.71 -10.54 13.58
CA ALA A 452 -30.24 -9.18 13.41
C ALA A 452 -30.54 -8.86 11.93
N LEU A 453 -29.64 -9.21 11.01
CA LEU A 453 -29.87 -9.05 9.57
C LEU A 453 -31.06 -9.90 9.09
N LYS A 454 -31.13 -11.16 9.53
CA LYS A 454 -32.24 -12.08 9.25
C LYS A 454 -33.57 -11.53 9.76
N THR A 455 -33.60 -10.98 10.97
CA THR A 455 -34.79 -10.35 11.56
C THR A 455 -35.23 -9.13 10.76
N ALA A 456 -34.30 -8.23 10.42
CA ALA A 456 -34.58 -7.03 9.63
C ALA A 456 -35.13 -7.34 8.22
N ILE A 457 -34.59 -8.39 7.58
CA ILE A 457 -35.07 -8.89 6.29
C ILE A 457 -36.50 -9.42 6.41
N ASN A 458 -36.78 -10.22 7.43
CA ASN A 458 -38.10 -10.81 7.67
C ASN A 458 -39.17 -9.75 8.01
N ASP A 459 -38.83 -8.74 8.81
CA ASP A 459 -39.74 -7.65 9.14
C ASP A 459 -40.06 -6.77 7.93
N ARG A 460 -39.08 -6.56 7.05
CA ARG A 460 -39.31 -5.86 5.77
C ARG A 460 -40.24 -6.67 4.86
N ALA A 461 -40.08 -7.99 4.80
CA ALA A 461 -40.95 -8.88 4.03
C ALA A 461 -42.41 -8.87 4.52
N LYS A 462 -42.62 -8.82 5.85
CA LYS A 462 -43.95 -8.66 6.46
C LYS A 462 -44.58 -7.31 6.14
N LYS A 463 -43.81 -6.21 6.23
CA LYS A 463 -44.29 -4.85 5.91
C LYS A 463 -44.68 -4.67 4.43
N THR A 464 -44.12 -5.46 3.52
CA THR A 464 -44.48 -5.45 2.09
C THR A 464 -45.71 -6.30 1.73
N LYS A 465 -46.57 -6.65 2.70
CA LYS A 465 -47.83 -7.40 2.53
C LYS A 465 -47.70 -8.65 1.65
N GLY A 466 -46.67 -9.48 1.91
CA GLY A 466 -46.54 -10.76 1.22
C GLY A 466 -46.21 -10.69 -0.27
N ARG A 467 -45.91 -9.50 -0.84
CA ARG A 467 -45.19 -9.46 -2.11
C ARG A 467 -43.77 -9.87 -1.85
N HIS A 468 -43.50 -11.16 -2.02
CA HIS A 468 -42.15 -11.69 -2.19
C HIS A 468 -41.54 -11.00 -3.43
N THR A 469 -40.93 -9.83 -3.22
CA THR A 469 -40.07 -9.25 -4.23
C THR A 469 -38.90 -10.21 -4.43
N LYS A 470 -38.35 -10.27 -5.66
CA LYS A 470 -37.16 -11.09 -5.96
C LYS A 470 -36.04 -10.89 -4.92
N THR A 471 -35.99 -9.71 -4.30
CA THR A 471 -35.13 -9.33 -3.18
C THR A 471 -35.34 -10.21 -1.92
N THR A 472 -36.58 -10.42 -1.47
CA THR A 472 -36.88 -11.24 -0.27
C THR A 472 -36.55 -12.72 -0.49
N LEU A 473 -36.92 -13.29 -1.65
CA LEU A 473 -36.61 -14.68 -1.98
C LEU A 473 -35.09 -14.91 -2.15
N PHE A 474 -34.35 -13.89 -2.60
CA PHE A 474 -32.90 -13.97 -2.75
C PHE A 474 -32.16 -13.90 -1.41
N TYR A 475 -32.51 -12.98 -0.51
CA TYR A 475 -31.95 -12.97 0.85
C TYR A 475 -32.28 -14.26 1.60
N GLN A 476 -33.50 -14.78 1.41
CA GLN A 476 -33.90 -16.07 1.95
C GLN A 476 -33.07 -17.22 1.36
N SER A 477 -32.72 -17.19 0.06
CA SER A 477 -31.81 -18.17 -0.56
C SER A 477 -30.35 -18.08 -0.08
N ILE A 478 -29.89 -16.91 0.38
CA ILE A 478 -28.58 -16.75 1.03
C ILE A 478 -28.62 -17.28 2.47
N ILE A 479 -29.74 -17.09 3.16
CA ILE A 479 -29.98 -17.53 4.55
C ILE A 479 -30.22 -19.05 4.63
N GLU A 480 -30.83 -19.66 3.61
CA GLU A 480 -31.23 -21.07 3.56
C GLU A 480 -30.20 -21.99 2.87
N GLN A 481 -29.03 -21.48 2.46
CA GLN A 481 -27.93 -22.38 2.09
C GLN A 481 -27.59 -23.27 3.30
N PRO A 482 -27.55 -24.60 3.16
CA PRO A 482 -27.41 -25.50 4.29
C PRO A 482 -26.16 -25.19 5.11
N ALA A 483 -26.23 -25.50 6.40
CA ALA A 483 -25.16 -25.48 7.38
C ALA A 483 -23.97 -26.43 7.05
N THR A 484 -23.62 -26.63 5.79
CA THR A 484 -22.39 -27.29 5.34
C THR A 484 -21.13 -26.46 5.64
N ASN A 485 -21.28 -25.16 5.99
CA ASN A 485 -20.20 -24.33 6.50
C ASN A 485 -19.94 -24.48 8.02
N GLN A 486 -20.70 -25.32 8.76
CA GLN A 486 -20.33 -25.66 10.16
C GLN A 486 -19.05 -26.50 10.25
N VAL A 487 -18.59 -27.08 9.14
CA VAL A 487 -17.28 -27.75 9.06
C VAL A 487 -16.14 -26.72 8.96
N GLN A 488 -16.36 -25.55 8.35
CA GLN A 488 -15.33 -24.51 8.17
C GLN A 488 -15.03 -23.75 9.48
N THR A 489 -16.03 -23.52 10.33
CA THR A 489 -15.84 -22.87 11.65
C THR A 489 -15.16 -23.77 12.68
N ARG A 490 -15.31 -25.11 12.57
CA ARG A 490 -14.57 -26.05 13.42
C ARG A 490 -13.06 -26.06 13.14
N HIS A 491 -12.63 -25.74 11.92
CA HIS A 491 -11.21 -25.65 11.58
C HIS A 491 -10.57 -24.31 12.00
N LEU A 492 -11.33 -23.21 12.00
CA LEU A 492 -10.89 -21.93 12.56
C LEU A 492 -10.70 -21.99 14.09
N ASN A 493 -11.58 -22.69 14.82
CA ASN A 493 -11.48 -22.78 16.28
C ASN A 493 -10.38 -23.72 16.79
N LYS A 494 -9.94 -24.71 16.00
CA LYS A 494 -8.78 -25.54 16.37
C LYS A 494 -7.44 -24.82 16.19
N ALA A 495 -7.38 -23.81 15.32
CA ALA A 495 -6.16 -23.02 15.12
C ALA A 495 -5.96 -21.92 16.18
N CYS A 496 -7.01 -21.58 16.94
CA CYS A 496 -6.97 -20.52 17.96
C CYS A 496 -7.05 -21.03 19.42
N ILE A 497 -7.10 -22.35 19.64
CA ILE A 497 -7.12 -22.92 21.00
C ILE A 497 -6.15 -24.11 21.07
N THR A 498 -4.85 -23.82 21.20
CA THR A 498 -3.96 -24.62 22.06
C THR A 498 -2.82 -23.71 22.55
N PRO A 499 -2.37 -23.80 23.82
CA PRO A 499 -1.45 -22.85 24.45
C PRO A 499 -0.10 -22.70 23.75
#